data_AF-A0A2E6VFH5-F1
#
_entry.id   AF-A0A2E6VFH5-F1
#
_cell.length_a   1.000
_cell.length_b   1.000
_cell.length_c   1.000
_cell.angle_alpha   90.00
_cell.angle_beta   90.00
_cell.angle_gamma   90.00
#
_symmetry.space_group_name_H-M   'P 1'
#
loop_
_entity.id
_entity.type
_entity.pdbx_description
1 polymer ?
#
loop_
_entity_poly.entity_id
_entity_poly.type
_entity_poly.pdbx_seq_one_letter_code
_entity_poly.pdbx_strand_id
1 'polypeptide(L)'
;MIIKKTITIILHFAIANTLIIIVYSIYPYYYHWAIGLFCYLIINLIFYRVIPNKHIKGLINLAKADYKTALKDFEKSHLFFSKHNFFDRYGFIFLLKMSRYSYREAALLNMAFINYKIGNIEEALKLYEKVLSINSENRIAKKGIKIVEL
;
A
#
# COMPACT_ATOMS: atom_id res chain seq x y z
N MET A 1 -4.21 15.46 5.07
CA MET A 1 -4.13 14.77 3.76
C MET A 1 -3.55 15.67 2.67
N ILE A 2 -4.01 16.93 2.57
CA ILE A 2 -3.52 17.92 1.58
C ILE A 2 -2.00 18.15 1.67
N ILE A 3 -1.47 18.43 2.87
CA ILE A 3 -0.03 18.67 3.07
C ILE A 3 0.82 17.49 2.59
N LYS A 4 0.44 16.25 2.96
CA LYS A 4 1.13 15.02 2.54
C LYS A 4 1.09 14.84 1.01
N LYS A 5 -0.03 15.19 0.37
CA LYS A 5 -0.18 15.17 -1.10
C LYS A 5 0.77 16.17 -1.76
N THR A 6 0.82 17.42 -1.29
CA THR A 6 1.72 18.45 -1.81
C THR A 6 3.19 18.03 -1.68
N ILE A 7 3.60 17.55 -0.50
CA ILE A 7 4.96 17.05 -0.27
C ILE A 7 5.29 15.88 -1.22
N THR A 8 4.35 14.96 -1.42
CA THR A 8 4.55 13.82 -2.32
C THR A 8 4.77 14.29 -3.76
N ILE A 9 3.96 15.23 -4.24
CA ILE A 9 4.09 15.78 -5.61
C ILE A 9 5.46 16.45 -5.78
N ILE A 10 5.84 17.31 -4.84
CA ILE A 10 7.15 18.00 -4.86
C ILE A 10 8.28 16.98 -4.91
N LEU A 11 8.22 15.94 -4.08
CA LEU A 11 9.26 14.91 -4.03
C LEU A 11 9.37 14.14 -5.35
N HIS A 12 8.26 13.74 -5.97
CA HIS A 12 8.29 13.01 -7.24
C HIS A 12 8.78 13.89 -8.38
N PHE A 13 8.41 15.17 -8.38
CA PHE A 13 8.95 16.15 -9.31
C PHE A 13 10.47 16.26 -9.15
N ALA A 14 10.98 16.34 -7.92
CA ALA A 14 12.43 16.37 -7.66
C ALA A 14 13.14 15.10 -8.13
N ILE A 15 12.57 13.91 -7.85
CA ILE A 15 13.13 12.61 -8.29
C ILE A 15 13.19 12.54 -9.83
N ALA A 16 12.11 12.93 -10.51
CA ALA A 16 12.06 12.92 -11.97
C ALA A 16 13.10 13.86 -12.59
N ASN A 17 13.24 15.08 -12.07
CA ASN A 17 14.25 16.03 -12.54
C ASN A 17 15.67 15.53 -12.27
N THR A 18 15.92 14.90 -11.12
CA THR A 18 17.23 14.30 -10.81
C THR A 18 17.59 13.22 -11.82
N LEU A 19 16.66 12.34 -12.20
CA LEU A 19 16.88 11.34 -13.23
C LEU A 19 17.16 11.96 -14.60
N ILE A 20 16.45 13.04 -14.97
CA ILE A 20 16.71 13.76 -16.21
C ILE A 20 18.13 14.36 -16.23
N ILE A 21 18.59 14.94 -15.12
CA ILE A 21 19.95 15.50 -14.98
C ILE A 21 21.01 14.40 -15.08
N ILE A 22 20.79 13.24 -14.45
CA ILE A 22 21.68 12.08 -14.55
C ILE A 22 21.78 11.60 -16.00
N VAL A 23 20.64 11.45 -16.69
CA VAL A 23 20.61 11.04 -18.10
C VAL A 23 21.32 12.06 -19.00
N TYR A 24 21.08 13.35 -18.77
CA TYR A 24 21.75 14.44 -19.50
C TYR A 24 23.28 14.38 -19.34
N SER A 25 23.77 14.09 -18.12
CA SER A 25 25.20 14.02 -17.82
C SER A 25 25.92 12.88 -18.56
N ILE A 26 25.19 11.83 -18.95
CA ILE A 26 25.71 10.68 -19.69
C ILE A 26 25.50 10.84 -21.20
N TYR A 27 24.37 11.42 -21.60
CA TYR A 27 23.92 11.52 -22.99
C TYR A 27 23.27 12.89 -23.28
N PRO A 28 24.07 13.94 -23.56
CA PRO A 28 23.60 15.33 -23.69
C PRO A 28 22.96 15.63 -25.07
N TYR A 29 22.16 14.71 -25.61
CA TYR A 29 21.40 14.89 -26.85
C TYR A 29 19.94 15.29 -26.58
N TYR A 30 19.28 15.88 -27.57
CA TYR A 30 17.95 16.52 -27.49
C TYR A 30 16.82 15.72 -26.81
N TYR A 31 16.95 14.39 -26.68
CA TYR A 31 15.94 13.50 -26.09
C TYR A 31 16.19 13.09 -24.63
N HIS A 32 17.22 13.63 -23.96
CA HIS A 32 17.56 13.25 -22.58
C HIS A 32 16.39 13.39 -21.59
N TRP A 33 15.55 14.42 -21.75
CA TRP A 33 14.37 14.66 -20.90
C TRP A 33 13.32 13.56 -21.07
N ALA A 34 13.07 13.10 -22.30
CA ALA A 34 12.11 12.06 -22.61
C ALA A 34 12.59 10.71 -22.05
N ILE A 35 13.88 10.41 -22.21
CA ILE A 35 14.50 9.19 -21.68
C ILE A 35 14.45 9.19 -20.14
N GLY A 36 14.83 10.29 -19.48
CA GLY A 36 14.79 10.40 -18.01
C GLY A 36 13.38 10.25 -17.45
N LEU A 37 12.38 10.89 -18.09
CA LEU A 37 10.98 10.72 -17.71
C LEU A 37 10.50 9.27 -17.91
N PHE A 38 10.89 8.65 -19.02
CA PHE A 38 10.55 7.24 -19.30
C PHE A 38 11.15 6.31 -18.24
N CYS A 39 12.44 6.48 -17.90
CA CYS A 39 13.08 5.73 -16.81
C CYS A 39 12.34 5.91 -15.48
N TYR A 40 11.99 7.15 -15.13
CA TYR A 40 11.21 7.45 -13.94
C TYR A 40 9.86 6.70 -13.93
N LEU A 41 9.12 6.71 -15.04
CA LEU A 41 7.84 6.02 -15.15
C LEU A 41 7.99 4.49 -15.02
N ILE A 42 9.01 3.91 -15.65
CA ILE A 42 9.30 2.48 -15.58
C ILE A 42 9.64 2.07 -14.14
N ILE A 43 10.49 2.83 -13.44
CA ILE A 43 10.85 2.55 -12.04
C ILE A 43 9.61 2.56 -11.15
N ASN A 44 8.75 3.58 -11.27
CA ASN A 44 7.52 3.66 -10.49
C ASN A 44 6.55 2.53 -10.83
N LEU A 45 6.44 2.14 -12.11
CA LEU A 45 5.59 1.03 -12.53
C LEU A 45 6.06 -0.30 -11.92
N ILE A 46 7.38 -0.52 -11.90
CA ILE A 46 7.99 -1.71 -11.28
C ILE A 46 7.69 -1.72 -9.79
N PHE A 47 7.96 -0.62 -9.07
CA PHE A 47 7.72 -0.56 -7.62
C PHE A 47 6.24 -0.74 -7.26
N TYR A 48 5.34 -0.06 -7.99
CA TYR A 48 3.90 -0.16 -7.77
C TYR A 48 3.37 -1.58 -7.98
N ARG A 49 3.96 -2.36 -8.89
CA ARG A 49 3.53 -3.74 -9.15
C ARG A 49 4.20 -4.77 -8.25
N VAL A 50 5.49 -4.60 -7.96
CA VAL A 50 6.29 -5.62 -7.28
C VAL A 50 6.11 -5.56 -5.77
N ILE A 51 6.19 -4.37 -5.17
CA ILE A 51 6.22 -4.24 -3.70
C ILE A 51 4.88 -4.63 -3.07
N PRO A 52 3.71 -4.09 -3.48
CA PRO A 52 2.43 -4.47 -2.88
C PRO A 52 1.77 -5.67 -3.59
N ASN A 53 2.52 -6.46 -4.38
CA ASN A 53 1.98 -7.52 -5.23
C ASN A 53 1.01 -8.46 -4.49
N LYS A 54 1.41 -8.95 -3.30
CA LYS A 54 0.56 -9.83 -2.48
C LYS A 54 -0.71 -9.13 -2.00
N HIS A 55 -0.62 -7.84 -1.67
CA HIS A 55 -1.80 -7.08 -1.30
C HIS A 55 -2.78 -6.95 -2.47
N ILE A 56 -2.28 -6.65 -3.67
CA ILE A 56 -3.10 -6.55 -4.89
C ILE A 56 -3.76 -7.89 -5.21
N LYS A 57 -3.01 -9.01 -5.11
CA LYS A 57 -3.58 -10.36 -5.29
C LYS A 57 -4.66 -10.67 -4.26
N GLY A 58 -4.46 -10.29 -3.00
CA GLY A 58 -5.47 -10.40 -1.95
C GLY A 58 -6.76 -9.65 -2.31
N LEU A 59 -6.67 -8.42 -2.82
CA LEU A 59 -7.83 -7.64 -3.27
C LEU A 59 -8.54 -8.30 -4.46
N ILE A 60 -7.78 -8.83 -5.44
CA ILE A 60 -8.35 -9.52 -6.60
C ILE A 60 -9.09 -10.79 -6.17
N ASN A 61 -8.51 -11.59 -5.28
CA ASN A 61 -9.13 -12.82 -4.78
C ASN A 61 -10.34 -12.51 -3.88
N LEU A 62 -10.27 -11.46 -3.08
CA LEU A 62 -11.42 -10.97 -2.29
C LEU A 62 -12.58 -10.55 -3.20
N ALA A 63 -12.31 -9.84 -4.29
CA ALA A 63 -13.34 -9.46 -5.27
C ALA A 63 -14.00 -10.68 -5.95
N LYS A 64 -13.30 -11.81 -6.02
CA LYS A 64 -13.81 -13.10 -6.52
C LYS A 64 -14.49 -13.95 -5.44
N ALA A 65 -14.60 -13.44 -4.21
CA ALA A 65 -15.04 -14.18 -3.02
C ALA A 65 -14.21 -15.45 -2.72
N ASP A 66 -12.99 -15.56 -3.24
CA ASP A 66 -12.04 -16.60 -2.83
C ASP A 66 -11.38 -16.19 -1.51
N TYR A 67 -12.14 -16.34 -0.43
CA TYR A 67 -11.76 -15.94 0.92
C TYR A 67 -10.50 -16.65 1.41
N LYS A 68 -10.35 -17.94 1.08
CA LYS A 68 -9.21 -18.75 1.51
C LYS A 68 -7.91 -18.23 0.91
N THR A 69 -7.88 -17.98 -0.41
CA THR A 69 -6.67 -17.46 -1.07
C THR A 69 -6.44 -16.01 -0.69
N ALA A 70 -7.49 -15.20 -0.57
CA ALA A 70 -7.39 -13.80 -0.15
C ALA A 70 -6.75 -13.66 1.24
N LEU A 71 -7.18 -14.47 2.22
CA LEU A 71 -6.57 -14.49 3.56
C LEU A 71 -5.06 -14.77 3.49
N LYS A 72 -4.66 -15.80 2.75
CA LYS A 72 -3.24 -16.18 2.59
C LYS A 72 -2.43 -15.06 1.92
N ASP A 73 -3.01 -14.35 0.96
CA ASP A 73 -2.34 -13.23 0.30
C ASP A 73 -2.23 -11.99 1.21
N PHE A 74 -3.26 -11.70 2.00
CA PHE A 74 -3.21 -10.61 2.99
C PHE A 74 -2.27 -10.92 4.15
N GLU A 75 -2.18 -12.16 4.61
CA GLU A 75 -1.19 -12.59 5.61
C GLU A 75 0.23 -12.35 5.10
N LYS A 76 0.52 -12.79 3.87
CA LYS A 76 1.82 -12.54 3.21
C LYS A 76 2.09 -11.05 3.03
N SER A 77 1.07 -10.27 2.68
CA SER A 77 1.17 -8.81 2.61
C SER A 77 1.53 -8.21 3.97
N HIS A 78 0.83 -8.61 5.03
CA HIS A 78 1.07 -8.13 6.39
C HIS A 78 2.49 -8.49 6.86
N LEU A 79 2.94 -9.73 6.63
CA LEU A 79 4.29 -10.18 6.97
C LEU A 79 5.36 -9.38 6.22
N PHE A 80 5.19 -9.18 4.91
CA PHE A 80 6.15 -8.43 4.10
C PHE A 80 6.32 -7.00 4.59
N PHE A 81 5.22 -6.27 4.81
CA PHE A 81 5.29 -4.87 5.26
C PHE A 81 5.64 -4.73 6.75
N SER A 82 5.45 -5.77 7.55
CA SER A 82 5.94 -5.81 8.94
C SER A 82 7.45 -5.98 8.98
N LYS A 83 8.01 -6.87 8.15
CA LYS A 83 9.46 -7.04 8.01
C LYS A 83 10.13 -5.83 7.34
N HIS A 84 9.48 -5.22 6.35
CA HIS A 84 10.00 -4.09 5.58
C HIS A 84 9.16 -2.84 5.80
N ASN A 85 9.09 -2.39 7.06
CA ASN A 85 8.27 -1.25 7.48
C ASN A 85 8.60 0.05 6.72
N PHE A 86 9.80 0.15 6.16
CA PHE A 86 10.29 1.27 5.38
C PHE A 86 9.40 1.54 4.16
N PHE A 87 9.02 0.51 3.40
CA PHE A 87 8.14 0.67 2.23
C PHE A 87 6.73 1.09 2.60
N ASP A 88 6.26 0.73 3.79
CA ASP A 88 4.95 1.15 4.28
C ASP A 88 4.98 2.60 4.78
N ARG A 89 6.00 2.96 5.57
CA ARG A 89 6.22 4.31 6.12
C ARG A 89 6.44 5.35 5.01
N TYR A 90 7.26 5.01 4.02
CA TYR A 90 7.61 5.87 2.89
C TYR A 90 6.89 5.43 1.60
N GLY A 91 5.75 4.75 1.72
CA GLY A 91 4.98 4.29 0.56
C GLY A 91 4.49 5.40 -0.36
N PHE A 92 4.49 6.65 0.10
CA PHE A 92 4.24 7.78 -0.78
C PHE A 92 5.34 7.97 -1.83
N ILE A 93 6.60 7.61 -1.52
CA ILE A 93 7.77 7.66 -2.43
C ILE A 93 7.78 6.47 -3.39
N PHE A 94 7.59 5.27 -2.87
CA PHE A 94 7.80 4.05 -3.66
C PHE A 94 6.53 3.55 -4.36
N LEU A 95 5.36 3.82 -3.78
CA LEU A 95 4.10 3.18 -4.16
C LEU A 95 3.07 4.19 -4.66
N LEU A 96 3.44 5.48 -4.77
CA LEU A 96 2.53 6.58 -5.11
C LEU A 96 1.27 6.61 -4.22
N LYS A 97 1.36 6.00 -3.02
CA LYS A 97 0.20 5.76 -2.16
C LYS A 97 0.00 6.92 -1.21
N MET A 98 -1.21 7.50 -1.25
CA MET A 98 -1.62 8.60 -0.38
C MET A 98 -2.60 8.19 0.72
N SER A 99 -2.93 6.89 0.84
CA SER A 99 -3.86 6.42 1.88
C SER A 99 -3.36 6.77 3.27
N ARG A 100 -4.32 7.09 4.15
CA ARG A 100 -4.08 7.32 5.57
C ARG A 100 -3.62 6.04 6.29
N TYR A 101 -3.99 4.88 5.77
CA TYR A 101 -3.70 3.60 6.39
C TYR A 101 -2.52 2.90 5.73
N SER A 102 -1.66 2.35 6.57
CA SER A 102 -0.54 1.50 6.19
C SER A 102 -1.04 0.21 5.52
N TYR A 103 -0.21 -0.45 4.71
CA TYR A 103 -0.55 -1.75 4.14
C TYR A 103 -0.70 -2.85 5.21
N ARG A 104 0.01 -2.72 6.35
CA ARG A 104 -0.19 -3.61 7.50
C ARG A 104 -1.57 -3.47 8.09
N GLU A 105 -2.03 -2.23 8.30
CA GLU A 105 -3.39 -1.93 8.76
C GLU A 105 -4.41 -2.45 7.74
N ALA A 106 -4.24 -2.10 6.46
CA ALA A 106 -5.17 -2.50 5.40
C ALA A 106 -5.26 -4.02 5.23
N ALA A 107 -4.14 -4.74 5.34
CA ALA A 107 -4.14 -6.21 5.28
C ALA A 107 -4.91 -6.81 6.45
N LEU A 108 -4.68 -6.36 7.68
CA LEU A 108 -5.43 -6.82 8.86
C LEU A 108 -6.93 -6.50 8.74
N LEU A 109 -7.28 -5.29 8.30
CA LEU A 109 -8.67 -4.89 8.06
C LEU A 109 -9.37 -5.81 7.05
N ASN A 110 -8.71 -6.13 5.95
CA ASN A 110 -9.27 -7.04 4.96
C ASN A 110 -9.40 -8.48 5.48
N MET A 111 -8.43 -8.96 6.28
CA MET A 111 -8.56 -10.27 6.93
C MET A 111 -9.69 -10.28 7.96
N ALA A 112 -9.88 -9.20 8.71
CA ALA A 112 -10.99 -9.06 9.66
C ALA A 112 -12.35 -9.09 8.94
N PHE A 113 -12.46 -8.34 7.84
CA PHE A 113 -13.64 -8.34 6.99
C PHE A 113 -13.96 -9.72 6.42
N ILE A 114 -12.93 -10.45 5.95
CA ILE A 114 -13.11 -11.82 5.45
C ILE A 114 -13.59 -12.75 6.57
N ASN A 115 -12.95 -12.72 7.75
CA ASN A 115 -13.36 -13.56 8.89
C ASN A 115 -14.81 -13.30 9.30
N TYR A 116 -15.22 -12.03 9.35
CA TYR A 116 -16.62 -11.67 9.56
C TYR A 116 -17.55 -12.28 8.49
N LYS A 117 -17.18 -12.18 7.20
CA LYS A 117 -17.98 -12.72 6.08
C LYS A 117 -18.17 -14.23 6.12
N ILE A 118 -17.22 -14.97 6.67
CA ILE A 118 -17.28 -16.43 6.79
C ILE A 118 -17.80 -16.92 8.14
N GLY A 119 -18.24 -16.01 9.03
CA GLY A 119 -18.82 -16.35 10.33
C GLY A 119 -17.80 -16.51 11.48
N ASN A 120 -16.52 -16.25 11.23
CA ASN A 120 -15.46 -16.31 12.25
C ASN A 120 -15.41 -14.98 13.03
N ILE A 121 -16.44 -14.70 13.81
CA ILE A 121 -16.66 -13.44 14.54
C ILE A 121 -15.51 -13.13 15.51
N GLU A 122 -15.08 -14.11 16.30
CA GLU A 122 -14.01 -13.94 17.31
C GLU A 122 -12.68 -13.51 16.67
N GLU A 123 -12.27 -14.17 15.58
CA GLU A 123 -11.04 -13.82 14.87
C GLU A 123 -11.16 -12.46 14.17
N ALA A 124 -12.35 -12.11 13.67
CA ALA A 124 -12.60 -10.78 13.10
C ALA A 124 -12.39 -9.67 14.14
N LEU A 125 -12.94 -9.81 15.35
CA LEU A 125 -12.76 -8.87 16.45
C LEU A 125 -11.28 -8.72 16.82
N LYS A 126 -10.60 -9.84 17.05
CA LYS A 126 -9.16 -9.87 17.36
C LYS A 126 -8.32 -9.14 16.32
N LEU A 127 -8.64 -9.32 15.04
CA LEU A 127 -7.94 -8.62 13.95
C LEU A 127 -8.24 -7.13 13.93
N TYR A 128 -9.47 -6.70 14.19
CA TYR A 128 -9.80 -5.27 14.32
C TYR A 128 -9.10 -4.62 15.53
N GLU A 129 -9.07 -5.28 16.67
CA GLU A 129 -8.34 -4.82 17.85
C GLU A 129 -6.84 -4.70 17.56
N LYS A 130 -6.27 -5.66 16.82
CA LYS A 130 -4.87 -5.58 16.36
C LYS A 130 -4.62 -4.40 15.42
N VAL A 131 -5.61 -3.97 14.63
CA VAL A 131 -5.50 -2.72 13.86
C VAL A 131 -5.47 -1.51 14.78
N LEU A 132 -6.32 -1.50 15.82
CA LEU A 132 -6.38 -0.41 16.79
C LEU A 132 -5.13 -0.31 17.67
N SER A 133 -4.43 -1.41 17.93
CA SER A 133 -3.12 -1.36 18.61
C SER A 133 -2.02 -0.74 17.74
N ILE A 134 -2.11 -0.85 16.41
CA ILE A 134 -1.21 -0.17 15.46
C ILE A 134 -1.59 1.31 15.29
N ASN A 135 -2.89 1.58 15.21
CA ASN A 135 -3.45 2.91 15.00
C ASN A 135 -4.80 3.01 15.70
N SER A 136 -4.78 3.58 16.91
CA SER A 136 -5.97 3.75 17.75
C SER A 136 -7.05 4.60 17.11
N GLU A 137 -6.72 5.38 16.08
CA GLU A 137 -7.64 6.24 15.33
C GLU A 137 -8.14 5.62 14.02
N ASN A 138 -7.92 4.32 13.80
CA ASN A 138 -8.38 3.65 12.59
C ASN A 138 -9.92 3.54 12.58
N ARG A 139 -10.55 4.41 11.78
CA ARG A 139 -12.03 4.52 11.69
C ARG A 139 -12.69 3.26 11.12
N ILE A 140 -11.99 2.52 10.26
CA ILE A 140 -12.54 1.30 9.66
C ILE A 140 -12.60 0.21 10.74
N ALA A 141 -11.56 0.04 11.55
CA ALA A 141 -11.57 -0.92 12.64
C ALA A 141 -12.63 -0.58 13.71
N LYS A 142 -12.71 0.69 14.15
CA LYS A 142 -13.76 1.12 15.11
C LYS A 142 -15.17 0.83 14.59
N LYS A 143 -15.42 1.03 13.28
CA LYS A 143 -16.72 0.72 12.67
C LYS A 143 -16.93 -0.79 12.52
N GLY A 144 -15.88 -1.52 12.17
CA GLY A 144 -15.90 -2.98 12.03
C GLY A 144 -16.32 -3.68 13.30
N ILE A 145 -15.70 -3.33 14.44
CA ILE A 145 -16.06 -3.89 15.76
C ILE A 145 -17.56 -3.70 16.06
N LYS A 146 -18.06 -2.46 15.90
CA LYS A 146 -19.49 -2.17 16.11
C LYS A 146 -20.44 -2.99 15.23
N ILE A 147 -20.04 -3.34 14.01
CA ILE A 147 -20.86 -4.16 13.10
C ILE A 147 -20.84 -5.63 13.52
N VAL A 148 -19.73 -6.09 14.08
CA VAL A 148 -19.55 -7.50 14.51
C VAL A 148 -20.26 -7.77 15.84
N GLU A 149 -20.38 -6.75 16.71
CA GLU A 149 -21.05 -6.82 18.01
C GLU A 149 -22.59 -6.67 17.96
N LEU A 150 -23.13 -6.25 16.80
CA LEU A 150 -24.57 -6.13 16.54
C LEU A 150 -25.15 -7.43 16.00
#